data_AF-A0A3C1ID30-F1
#
_entry.id   AF-A0A3C1ID30-F1
#
_cell.length_a   1.000
_cell.length_b   1.000
_cell.length_c   1.000
_cell.angle_alpha   90.00
_cell.angle_beta   90.00
_cell.angle_gamma   90.00
#
_symmetry.space_group_name_H-M   'P 1'
#
loop_
_entity.id
_entity.type
_entity.pdbx_description
1 polymer ?
#
loop_
_entity_poly.entity_id
_entity_poly.type
_entity_poly.pdbx_seq_one_letter_code
_entity_poly.pdbx_strand_id
1 'polypeptide(L)'
;MQLIEFSTQTGAGLTLTVVACMFVLFLRESYSTEVVAIGGVAVLLASGVLPYQQALAVLANPAPWTIAAMFIVMGALVRTGALEAFTNFAERQAKTNPGLAISLLIGFVVLASAFVSNTPVVVVMIPVFVQLAR
;
A
#
# COMPACT_ATOMS: atom_id res chain seq x y z
N MET A 1 -24.43 -0.70 19.89
CA MET A 1 -25.75 -0.04 19.85
C MET A 1 -26.32 -0.23 18.46
N GLN A 2 -27.35 -1.07 18.30
CA GLN A 2 -28.12 -1.17 17.05
C GLN A 2 -29.12 -0.02 17.06
N LEU A 3 -28.85 1.04 16.27
CA LEU A 3 -29.66 2.26 16.26
C LEU A 3 -30.87 2.16 15.32
N ILE A 4 -30.85 1.22 14.35
CA ILE A 4 -31.93 1.02 13.36
C ILE A 4 -32.01 -0.47 13.02
N GLU A 5 -33.17 -1.11 13.20
CA GLU A 5 -33.42 -2.47 12.71
C GLU A 5 -33.81 -2.42 11.22
N PHE A 6 -32.83 -2.65 10.34
CA PHE A 6 -33.10 -2.84 8.92
C PHE A 6 -33.48 -4.30 8.63
N SER A 7 -34.44 -4.51 7.72
CA SER A 7 -34.61 -5.83 7.11
C SER A 7 -33.31 -6.21 6.38
N THR A 8 -32.99 -7.50 6.33
CA THR A 8 -31.75 -8.01 5.69
C THR A 8 -31.60 -7.51 4.24
N GLN A 9 -32.72 -7.35 3.53
CA GLN A 9 -32.77 -6.81 2.17
C GLN A 9 -32.39 -5.31 2.12
N THR A 10 -32.93 -4.49 3.02
CA THR A 10 -32.63 -3.05 3.04
C THR A 10 -31.18 -2.78 3.46
N GLY A 11 -30.65 -3.55 4.43
CA GLY A 11 -29.25 -3.45 4.85
C GLY A 11 -28.27 -3.84 3.73
N ALA A 12 -28.58 -4.90 2.99
CA ALA A 12 -27.78 -5.32 1.83
C ALA A 12 -27.80 -4.25 0.71
N GLY A 13 -28.98 -3.70 0.39
CA GLY A 13 -29.12 -2.64 -0.61
C GLY A 13 -28.33 -1.37 -0.27
N LEU A 14 -28.39 -0.94 1.00
CA LEU A 14 -27.61 0.21 1.47
C LEU A 14 -26.11 -0.05 1.36
N THR A 15 -25.65 -1.22 1.80
CA THR A 15 -24.23 -1.60 1.74
C THR A 15 -23.72 -1.61 0.30
N LEU A 16 -24.45 -2.24 -0.61
CA LEU A 16 -24.09 -2.27 -2.04
C LEU A 16 -24.06 -0.88 -2.65
N THR A 17 -25.00 -0.01 -2.29
CA THR A 17 -25.03 1.38 -2.77
C THR A 17 -23.79 2.14 -2.30
N VAL A 18 -23.43 2.03 -1.00
CA VAL A 18 -22.23 2.67 -0.46
C VAL A 18 -20.97 2.15 -1.16
N VAL A 19 -20.84 0.84 -1.33
CA VAL A 19 -19.69 0.23 -2.02
C VAL A 19 -19.61 0.67 -3.48
N ALA A 20 -20.73 0.74 -4.20
CA ALA A 20 -20.77 1.23 -5.56
C ALA A 20 -20.36 2.71 -5.65
N CYS A 21 -20.83 3.55 -4.74
CA CYS A 21 -20.41 4.94 -4.63
C CYS A 21 -18.90 5.06 -4.36
N MET A 22 -18.37 4.28 -3.41
CA MET A 22 -16.94 4.24 -3.13
C MET A 22 -16.13 3.81 -4.36
N PHE A 23 -16.58 2.80 -5.08
CA PHE A 23 -15.93 2.33 -6.30
C PHE A 23 -15.86 3.41 -7.37
N VAL A 24 -16.97 4.13 -7.61
CA VAL A 24 -16.99 5.28 -8.53
C VAL A 24 -16.05 6.39 -8.07
N LEU A 25 -16.00 6.68 -6.77
CA LEU A 25 -15.10 7.68 -6.21
C LEU A 25 -13.62 7.29 -6.32
N PHE A 26 -13.30 6.00 -6.14
CA PHE A 26 -11.95 5.47 -6.37
C PHE A 26 -11.54 5.60 -7.84
N LEU A 27 -12.43 5.30 -8.78
CA LEU A 27 -12.15 5.46 -10.21
C LEU A 27 -11.97 6.92 -10.62
N ARG A 28 -12.71 7.84 -9.98
CA ARG A 28 -12.63 9.28 -10.27
C ARG A 28 -11.46 9.96 -9.57
N GLU A 29 -10.82 9.29 -8.61
CA GLU A 29 -9.68 9.78 -7.81
C GLU A 29 -9.86 11.23 -7.30
N SER A 30 -11.11 11.67 -7.10
CA SER A 30 -11.43 13.07 -6.79
C SER A 30 -11.08 13.44 -5.34
N TYR A 31 -10.98 12.42 -4.49
CA TYR A 31 -10.51 12.49 -3.12
C TYR A 31 -9.51 11.37 -2.89
N SER A 32 -8.57 11.55 -1.95
CA SER A 32 -7.65 10.48 -1.57
C SER A 32 -8.39 9.22 -1.15
N THR A 33 -7.83 8.06 -1.48
CA THR A 33 -8.47 6.76 -1.24
C THR A 33 -8.80 6.54 0.24
N GLU A 34 -7.98 7.03 1.16
CA GLU A 34 -8.24 6.98 2.59
C GLU A 34 -9.48 7.78 3.00
N VAL A 35 -9.73 8.95 2.39
CA VAL A 35 -10.90 9.79 2.70
C VAL A 35 -12.18 9.10 2.24
N VAL A 36 -12.17 8.54 1.03
CA VAL A 36 -13.32 7.79 0.48
C VAL A 36 -13.60 6.55 1.32
N ALA A 37 -12.56 5.80 1.70
CA ALA A 37 -12.69 4.60 2.52
C ALA A 37 -13.25 4.89 3.93
N ILE A 38 -12.67 5.86 4.64
CA ILE A 38 -13.13 6.26 5.98
C ILE A 38 -14.54 6.83 5.91
N GLY A 39 -14.85 7.64 4.90
CA GLY A 39 -16.19 8.17 4.68
C GLY A 39 -17.24 7.08 4.46
N GLY A 40 -16.96 6.10 3.60
CA GLY A 40 -17.85 4.96 3.36
C GLY A 40 -18.09 4.11 4.61
N VAL A 41 -17.04 3.80 5.37
CA VAL A 41 -17.16 3.07 6.64
C VAL A 41 -17.94 3.89 7.67
N ALA A 42 -17.73 5.20 7.75
CA ALA A 42 -18.46 6.09 8.65
C ALA A 42 -19.97 6.07 8.34
N VAL A 43 -20.37 6.08 7.07
CA VAL A 43 -21.78 5.95 6.65
C VAL A 43 -22.36 4.60 7.09
N LEU A 44 -21.63 3.51 6.87
CA LEU A 44 -22.08 2.17 7.26
C LEU A 44 -22.21 2.00 8.78
N LEU A 45 -21.26 2.55 9.55
CA LEU A 45 -21.31 2.55 11.01
C LEU A 45 -22.45 3.44 11.54
N ALA A 46 -22.62 4.64 10.99
CA ALA A 46 -23.68 5.56 11.39
C ALA A 46 -25.08 5.00 11.08
N SER A 47 -25.22 4.30 9.95
CA SER A 47 -26.45 3.57 9.62
C SER A 47 -26.71 2.36 10.52
N GLY A 48 -25.70 1.85 11.24
CA GLY A 48 -25.83 0.66 12.08
C GLY A 48 -25.90 -0.66 11.32
N VAL A 49 -25.77 -0.63 9.98
CA VAL A 49 -25.71 -1.84 9.14
C VAL A 49 -24.40 -2.59 9.36
N LEU A 50 -23.29 -1.87 9.63
CA LEU A 50 -22.01 -2.46 10.01
C LEU A 50 -21.87 -2.51 11.54
N PRO A 51 -21.74 -3.70 12.16
CA PRO A 51 -21.46 -3.79 13.59
C PRO A 51 -20.08 -3.23 13.94
N TYR A 52 -20.01 -2.40 14.98
CA TYR A 52 -18.77 -1.76 15.42
C TYR A 52 -17.64 -2.75 15.73
N GLN A 53 -17.95 -3.90 16.35
CA GLN A 53 -16.98 -4.95 16.63
C GLN A 53 -16.33 -5.52 15.35
N GLN A 54 -17.07 -5.60 14.24
CA GLN A 54 -16.51 -6.07 12.97
C GLN A 54 -15.58 -5.02 12.36
N ALA A 55 -15.90 -3.73 12.47
CA ALA A 55 -15.01 -2.66 12.04
C ALA A 55 -13.69 -2.65 12.84
N LEU A 56 -13.75 -2.85 14.16
CA LEU A 56 -12.54 -2.96 14.99
C LEU A 56 -11.68 -4.19 14.65
N ALA A 57 -12.31 -5.31 14.30
CA ALA A 57 -11.57 -6.52 13.92
C ALA A 57 -10.69 -6.30 12.67
N VAL A 58 -11.11 -5.42 11.75
CA VAL A 58 -10.30 -5.06 10.57
C VAL A 58 -9.06 -4.24 10.95
N LEU A 59 -9.17 -3.33 11.92
CA LEU A 59 -8.03 -2.57 12.43
C LEU A 59 -6.99 -3.43 13.16
N ALA A 60 -7.43 -4.57 13.72
CA ALA A 60 -6.55 -5.56 14.34
C ALA A 60 -5.85 -6.49 13.32
N ASN A 61 -6.10 -6.32 12.02
CA ASN A 61 -5.43 -7.10 10.99
C ASN A 61 -3.92 -6.82 11.02
N PRO A 62 -3.05 -7.84 10.97
CA PRO A 62 -1.60 -7.63 10.97
C PRO A 62 -1.08 -6.96 9.68
N ALA A 63 -1.79 -7.04 8.56
CA ALA A 63 -1.30 -6.59 7.27
C ALA A 63 -0.95 -5.08 7.20
N PRO A 64 -1.81 -4.14 7.65
CA PRO A 64 -1.43 -2.72 7.71
C PRO A 64 -0.18 -2.45 8.56
N TRP A 65 -0.04 -3.16 9.69
CA TRP A 65 1.12 -3.05 10.58
C TRP A 65 2.39 -3.57 9.93
N THR A 66 2.31 -4.67 9.18
CA THR A 66 3.43 -5.18 8.38
C THR A 66 3.91 -4.13 7.36
N ILE A 67 2.98 -3.48 6.65
CA ILE A 67 3.32 -2.42 5.70
C ILE A 67 4.00 -1.24 6.42
N ALA A 68 3.45 -0.80 7.55
CA ALA A 68 4.04 0.28 8.35
C ALA A 68 5.47 -0.05 8.79
N ALA A 69 5.70 -1.28 9.28
CA ALA A 69 7.04 -1.73 9.66
C ALA A 69 8.02 -1.74 8.47
N MET A 70 7.57 -2.16 7.28
CA MET A 70 8.40 -2.12 6.08
C MET A 70 8.79 -0.69 5.68
N PHE A 71 7.90 0.29 5.83
CA PHE A 71 8.23 1.71 5.63
C PHE A 71 9.26 2.23 6.66
N ILE A 72 9.18 1.78 7.92
CA ILE A 72 10.18 2.11 8.94
C ILE A 72 11.56 1.54 8.56
N VAL A 73 11.61 0.26 8.15
CA VAL A 73 12.84 -0.40 7.70
C VAL A 73 13.44 0.34 6.50
N MET A 74 12.62 0.75 5.54
CA MET A 74 13.06 1.59 4.44
C MET A 74 13.69 2.89 4.92
N GLY A 75 12.99 3.64 5.79
CA GLY A 75 13.50 4.89 6.33
C GLY A 75 14.86 4.70 7.04
N ALA A 76 15.04 3.57 7.73
CA ALA A 76 16.30 3.21 8.36
C ALA A 76 17.42 2.91 7.33
N LEU A 77 17.12 2.22 6.23
CA LEU A 77 18.09 1.95 5.15
C LEU A 77 18.58 3.23 4.47
N VAL A 78 17.68 4.20 4.27
CA VAL A 78 18.04 5.52 3.73
C VAL A 78 18.88 6.28 4.74
N ARG A 79 18.45 6.37 6.01
CA ARG A 79 19.14 7.12 7.06
C ARG A 79 20.52 6.57 7.42
N THR A 80 20.75 5.27 7.24
CA THR A 80 22.04 4.61 7.50
C THR A 80 23.02 4.72 6.33
N GLY A 81 22.59 5.21 5.16
CA GLY A 81 23.40 5.22 3.94
C GLY A 81 23.64 3.84 3.32
N ALA A 82 22.97 2.80 3.83
CA ALA A 82 23.02 1.46 3.24
C ALA A 82 22.53 1.47 1.80
N LEU A 83 21.51 2.28 1.51
CA LEU A 83 21.00 2.47 0.15
C LEU A 83 22.03 3.13 -0.78
N GLU A 84 22.79 4.11 -0.29
CA GLU A 84 23.84 4.79 -1.07
C GLU A 84 25.01 3.85 -1.35
N ALA A 85 25.42 3.05 -0.36
CA ALA A 85 26.42 2.01 -0.55
C ALA A 85 25.99 0.99 -1.61
N PHE A 86 24.74 0.55 -1.56
CA PHE A 86 24.16 -0.35 -2.56
C PHE A 86 24.11 0.27 -3.96
N THR A 87 23.71 1.54 -4.06
CA THR A 87 23.62 2.25 -5.33
C THR A 87 24.99 2.43 -5.98
N ASN A 88 26.00 2.84 -5.20
CA ASN A 88 27.38 2.97 -5.66
C ASN A 88 27.97 1.64 -6.15
N PHE A 89 27.61 0.53 -5.49
CA PHE A 89 28.00 -0.81 -5.93
C PHE A 89 27.36 -1.15 -7.29
N ALA A 90 26.06 -0.90 -7.44
CA ALA A 90 25.33 -1.14 -8.70
C ALA A 90 25.91 -0.29 -9.85
N GLU A 91 26.23 0.99 -9.61
CA GLU A 91 26.79 1.89 -10.62
C GLU A 91 28.18 1.43 -11.11
N ARG A 92 29.04 0.98 -10.19
CA ARG A 92 30.36 0.41 -10.54
C ARG A 92 30.22 -0.81 -11.46
N GLN A 93 29.26 -1.67 -11.19
CA GLN A 93 29.00 -2.86 -12.01
C GLN A 93 28.41 -2.49 -13.38
N ALA A 94 27.64 -1.41 -13.44
CA ALA A 94 27.04 -0.92 -14.69
C ALA A 94 28.06 -0.34 -15.66
N LYS A 95 29.10 0.32 -15.14
CA LYS A 95 30.21 0.87 -15.95
C LYS A 95 31.03 -0.21 -16.65
N THR A 96 31.12 -1.42 -16.07
CA THR A 96 31.81 -2.57 -16.68
C THR A 96 30.91 -3.36 -17.61
N ASN A 97 29.67 -3.66 -17.20
CA ASN A 97 28.71 -4.36 -18.05
C ASN A 97 27.25 -3.93 -17.75
N PRO A 98 26.68 -3.01 -18.54
CA PRO A 98 25.35 -2.46 -18.28
C PRO A 98 24.25 -3.53 -18.36
N GLY A 99 24.38 -4.52 -19.26
CA GLY A 99 23.40 -5.60 -19.37
C GLY A 99 23.35 -6.50 -18.13
N LEU A 100 24.51 -6.85 -17.57
CA LEU A 100 24.59 -7.61 -16.33
C LEU A 100 24.08 -6.82 -15.13
N ALA A 101 24.38 -5.52 -15.05
CA ALA A 101 23.93 -4.67 -13.94
C ALA A 101 22.41 -4.53 -13.90
N ILE A 102 21.75 -4.32 -15.05
CA ILE A 102 20.30 -4.28 -15.16
C ILE A 102 19.69 -5.65 -14.78
N SER A 103 20.28 -6.74 -15.26
CA SER A 103 19.82 -8.10 -14.96
C SER A 103 19.88 -8.41 -13.46
N LEU A 104 20.98 -8.04 -12.80
CA LEU A 104 21.16 -8.17 -11.35
C LEU A 104 20.17 -7.31 -10.56
N LEU A 105 19.93 -6.07 -11.00
CA LEU A 105 18.97 -5.17 -10.38
C LEU A 105 17.55 -5.71 -10.45
N ILE A 106 17.11 -6.15 -11.64
CA ILE A 106 15.78 -6.75 -11.82
C ILE A 106 15.67 -8.02 -10.99
N GLY A 107 16.69 -8.89 -11.00
CA GLY A 107 16.71 -10.10 -10.18
C GLY A 107 16.59 -9.80 -8.69
N PHE A 108 17.30 -8.77 -8.20
CA PHE A 108 17.19 -8.31 -6.82
C PHE A 108 15.78 -7.83 -6.49
N VAL A 109 15.15 -7.02 -7.36
CA VAL A 109 13.77 -6.54 -7.15
C VAL A 109 12.79 -7.71 -7.07
N VAL A 110 12.89 -8.68 -7.98
CA VAL A 110 12.03 -9.86 -7.99
C VAL A 110 12.16 -10.66 -6.70
N LEU A 111 13.39 -10.89 -6.23
CA LEU A 111 13.64 -11.58 -4.98
C LEU A 111 13.15 -10.77 -3.77
N ALA A 112 13.41 -9.46 -3.74
CA ALA A 112 12.99 -8.58 -2.65
C ALA A 112 11.46 -8.44 -2.55
N SER A 113 10.75 -8.38 -3.69
CA SER A 113 9.28 -8.34 -3.76
C SER A 113 8.60 -9.59 -3.20
N ALA A 114 9.31 -10.71 -3.06
CA ALA A 114 8.78 -11.90 -2.40
C ALA A 114 8.70 -11.76 -0.86
N PHE A 115 9.53 -10.88 -0.28
CA PHE A 115 9.62 -10.66 1.17
C PHE A 115 9.03 -9.32 1.61
N VAL A 116 8.97 -8.33 0.72
CA VAL A 116 8.54 -6.95 1.00
C VAL A 116 7.36 -6.61 0.10
N SER A 117 6.36 -5.90 0.62
CA SER A 117 5.26 -5.36 -0.20
C SER A 117 5.81 -4.48 -1.34
N ASN A 118 5.12 -4.48 -2.47
CA ASN A 118 5.61 -3.84 -3.69
C ASN A 118 5.91 -2.33 -3.54
N THR A 119 5.09 -1.60 -2.78
CA THR A 119 5.22 -0.14 -2.63
C THR A 119 6.54 0.28 -1.99
N PRO A 120 6.99 -0.31 -0.86
CA PRO A 120 8.30 -0.01 -0.33
C PRO A 120 9.48 -0.28 -1.28
N VAL A 121 9.46 -1.43 -1.95
CA VAL A 121 10.55 -1.82 -2.86
C VAL A 121 10.70 -0.79 -3.97
N VAL A 122 9.61 -0.37 -4.60
CA VAL A 122 9.64 0.62 -5.69
C VAL A 122 10.26 1.95 -5.23
N VAL A 123 9.87 2.46 -4.06
CA VAL A 123 10.38 3.74 -3.54
C VAL A 123 11.90 3.70 -3.33
N VAL A 124 12.44 2.58 -2.85
CA VAL A 124 13.89 2.38 -2.68
C VAL A 124 14.62 2.30 -4.01
N MET A 125 13.99 1.69 -5.02
CA MET A 125 14.63 1.37 -6.29
C MET A 125 14.59 2.51 -7.31
N ILE A 126 13.58 3.40 -7.27
CA ILE A 126 13.51 4.58 -8.16
C ILE A 126 14.83 5.37 -8.19
N PRO A 127 15.43 5.80 -7.07
CA PRO A 127 16.68 6.55 -7.12
C PRO A 127 17.84 5.73 -7.70
N VAL A 128 17.88 4.42 -7.46
CA VAL A 128 18.90 3.51 -8.02
C VAL A 128 18.80 3.45 -9.55
N PHE A 129 17.59 3.24 -10.07
CA PHE A 129 17.34 3.19 -11.51
C PHE A 129 17.60 4.55 -12.18
N VAL A 130 17.23 5.66 -11.55
CA VAL A 130 17.47 7.01 -12.08
C VAL A 130 18.97 7.32 -12.15
N GLN A 131 19.77 6.89 -11.17
CA GLN A 131 21.23 7.07 -11.20
C GLN A 131 21.89 6.19 -12.28
N LEU A 132 21.41 4.97 -12.47
CA LEU A 132 21.90 4.05 -13.50
C LEU A 132 21.60 4.55 -14.93
N ALA A 133 20.48 5.26 -15.11
CA ALA A 133 20.03 5.76 -16.39
C ALA A 133 20.73 7.05 -16.84
N ARG A 134 21.54 7.68 -15.97
CA ARG A 134 22.40 8.83 -16.31
C ARG A 134 23.76 8.37 -16.80
#